data_AF-A0A6N2ZJV8-F1
#
_entry.id   AF-A0A6N2ZJV8-F1
#
_cell.length_a   1.000
_cell.length_b   1.000
_cell.length_c   1.000
_cell.angle_alpha   90.00
_cell.angle_beta   90.00
_cell.angle_gamma   90.00
#
_symmetry.space_group_name_H-M   'P 1'
#
loop_
_entity.id
_entity.type
_entity.pdbx_description
1 polymer ?
#
loop_
_entity_poly.entity_id
_entity_poly.type
_entity_poly.pdbx_seq_one_letter_code
_entity_poly.pdbx_strand_id
1 'polypeptide(L)' 'MKVGDKVWISPDLTLLKRWISGTVIQVENNPFVGTVISAETEDLNVFFGREEMFKLTKEEICLP' A
#
# COMPACT_ATOMS: atom_id res chain seq x y z
N MET A 1 7.31 4.63 0.50
CA MET A 1 7.37 3.29 -0.15
C MET A 1 7.97 3.39 -1.56
N LYS A 2 8.38 2.29 -2.20
CA LYS A 2 8.83 2.28 -3.62
C LYS A 2 8.21 1.13 -4.42
N VAL A 3 8.24 1.25 -5.75
CA VAL A 3 7.82 0.18 -6.68
C VAL A 3 8.58 -1.11 -6.38
N GLY A 4 7.86 -2.22 -6.30
CA GLY A 4 8.37 -3.54 -5.92
C GLY A 4 8.30 -3.85 -4.42
N ASP A 5 7.99 -2.88 -3.55
CA ASP A 5 7.78 -3.16 -2.13
C ASP A 5 6.49 -3.98 -1.93
N LYS A 6 6.54 -4.95 -1.01
CA LYS A 6 5.33 -5.63 -0.52
C LYS A 6 4.68 -4.80 0.57
N VAL A 7 3.37 -4.61 0.44
CA VAL A 7 2.57 -3.77 1.33
C VAL A 7 1.29 -4.47 1.75
N TRP A 8 0.80 -4.15 2.93
CA TRP A 8 -0.55 -4.40 3.38
C TRP A 8 -1.44 -3.23 2.94
N ILE A 9 -2.55 -3.54 2.28
CA ILE A 9 -3.55 -2.58 1.79
C ILE A 9 -4.69 -2.53 2.81
N SER A 10 -5.11 -1.31 3.18
CA SER A 10 -6.12 -1.09 4.22
C SER A 10 -7.47 -1.74 3.89
N PRO A 11 -8.15 -2.34 4.90
CA PRO A 11 -9.56 -2.71 4.86
C PRO A 11 -10.47 -1.62 4.30
N ASP A 12 -10.23 -0.37 4.68
CA ASP A 12 -11.03 0.79 4.25
C ASP A 12 -10.90 1.07 2.75
N LEU A 13 -9.75 0.75 2.15
CA LEU A 13 -9.53 0.92 0.71
C LEU A 13 -10.09 -0.26 -0.10
N THR A 14 -10.03 -1.45 0.48
CA THR A 14 -10.40 -2.70 -0.19
C THR A 14 -11.86 -3.08 0.05
N LEU A 15 -12.54 -2.41 0.98
CA LEU A 15 -13.86 -2.74 1.51
C LEU A 15 -13.94 -4.16 2.10
N LEU A 16 -12.79 -4.72 2.48
CA LEU A 16 -12.69 -6.02 3.15
C LEU A 16 -12.59 -5.83 4.66
N LYS A 17 -12.74 -6.92 5.40
CA LYS A 17 -12.58 -6.91 6.87
C LYS A 17 -11.12 -7.05 7.34
N ARG A 18 -10.20 -7.32 6.42
CA ARG A 18 -8.79 -7.64 6.71
C ARG A 18 -7.87 -6.86 5.81
N TRP A 19 -6.67 -6.60 6.30
CA TRP A 19 -5.57 -6.14 5.46
C TRP A 19 -5.22 -7.25 4.47
N ILE A 20 -4.96 -6.87 3.22
CA ILE A 20 -4.55 -7.81 2.17
C ILE A 20 -3.18 -7.42 1.64
N SER A 21 -2.42 -8.40 1.16
CA SER A 21 -1.11 -8.16 0.58
C SER A 21 -1.23 -7.65 -0.84
N GLY A 22 -0.37 -6.70 -1.19
CA GLY A 22 -0.13 -6.26 -2.55
C GLY A 22 1.33 -5.90 -2.78
N THR A 23 1.68 -5.71 -4.04
CA THR A 23 2.98 -5.23 -4.48
C THR A 23 2.81 -3.84 -5.05
N VAL A 24 3.62 -2.88 -4.60
CA VAL A 24 3.57 -1.51 -5.14
C VAL A 24 4.01 -1.54 -6.60
N ILE A 25 3.12 -1.09 -7.48
CA ILE A 25 3.39 -0.99 -8.92
C ILE A 25 3.67 0.46 -9.35
N GLN A 26 3.21 1.44 -8.58
CA GLN A 26 3.42 2.86 -8.87
C GLN A 26 3.45 3.69 -7.60
N VAL A 27 4.28 4.74 -7.62
CA VAL A 27 4.33 5.78 -6.60
C VAL A 27 4.24 7.12 -7.32
N GLU A 28 3.18 7.88 -7.06
CA GLU A 28 2.96 9.21 -7.61
C GLU A 28 3.08 10.25 -6.47
N ASN A 29 3.78 11.35 -6.72
CA ASN A 29 3.79 12.48 -5.80
C ASN A 29 2.86 13.57 -6.34
N ASN A 30 1.68 13.69 -5.75
CA ASN A 30 0.67 14.63 -6.18
C ASN A 30 0.73 15.91 -5.31
N PRO A 31 0.80 17.11 -5.91
CA PRO A 31 0.97 18.35 -5.15
C PRO A 31 -0.23 18.73 -4.27
N PHE A 32 -1.40 18.14 -4.47
CA PHE A 32 -2.61 18.44 -3.69
C PHE A 32 -2.88 17.41 -2.60
N VAL A 33 -2.70 16.13 -2.90
CA VAL A 33 -3.06 15.02 -2.00
C VAL A 33 -1.87 14.30 -1.38
N GLY A 34 -0.64 14.69 -1.74
CA GLY A 34 0.59 14.06 -1.28
C GLY A 34 0.96 12.81 -2.07
N THR A 35 1.67 11.88 -1.43
CA THR A 35 2.11 10.63 -2.05
C THR A 35 0.94 9.66 -2.21
N VAL A 36 0.67 9.27 -3.46
CA VAL A 36 -0.32 8.24 -3.84
C VAL A 36 0.43 6.97 -4.21
N ILE A 37 0.01 5.85 -3.63
CA ILE A 37 0.58 4.53 -3.86
C ILE A 37 -0.45 3.72 -4.63
N SER A 38 -0.01 3.04 -5.69
CA SER A 38 -0.78 2.01 -6.39
C SER A 38 -0.16 0.65 -6.12
N ALA A 39 -0.95 -0.30 -5.63
CA ALA A 39 -0.52 -1.66 -5.35
C ALA A 39 -1.44 -2.69 -6.03
N GLU A 40 -0.82 -3.73 -6.57
CA GLU A 40 -1.49 -4.86 -7.21
C GLU A 40 -1.50 -6.07 -6.28
N THR A 41 -2.67 -6.69 -6.15
CA THR A 41 -2.87 -7.93 -5.39
C THR A 41 -2.58 -9.17 -6.24
N GLU A 42 -2.44 -10.34 -5.60
CA GLU A 42 -2.24 -11.62 -6.31
C GLU A 42 -3.40 -11.96 -7.26
N ASP A 43 -4.61 -11.49 -6.95
CA ASP A 43 -5.80 -11.63 -7.80
C ASP A 43 -5.87 -10.60 -8.94
N LEU A 44 -4.77 -9.89 -9.23
CA LEU A 44 -4.65 -8.85 -10.26
C LEU A 44 -5.57 -7.62 -10.04
N ASN A 45 -6.12 -7.45 -8.84
CA ASN A 45 -6.81 -6.21 -8.49
C ASN A 45 -5.80 -5.13 -8.13
N VAL A 46 -6.01 -3.93 -8.68
CA VAL A 46 -5.19 -2.74 -8.40
C VAL A 46 -5.94 -1.80 -7.47
N PHE A 47 -5.32 -1.45 -6.36
CA PHE A 47 -5.81 -0.45 -5.41
C PHE A 47 -4.87 0.74 -5.39
N PHE A 48 -5.42 1.96 -5.38
CA PHE A 48 -4.64 3.19 -5.28
C PHE A 48 -5.20 4.11 -4.20
N GLY A 49 -4.32 4.75 -3.45
CA GLY A 49 -4.72 5.62 -2.35
C GLY A 49 -3.54 6.39 -1.77
N ARG A 50 -3.80 7.22 -0.76
CA ARG A 50 -2.73 7.92 -0.03
C ARG A 50 -1.82 6.91 0.67
N GLU A 51 -0.54 7.27 0.84
CA GLU A 51 0.47 6.41 1.50
C GLU A 51 0.00 5.86 2.86
N GLU A 52 -0.77 6.63 3.63
CA GLU A 52 -1.33 6.21 4.94
C GLU A 52 -2.23 4.96 4.89
N MET A 53 -2.80 4.64 3.71
CA MET A 53 -3.68 3.49 3.51
C MET A 53 -2.89 2.19 3.27
N PHE A 54 -1.56 2.28 3.25
CA PHE A 54 -0.65 1.16 3.02
C PHE A 54 0.32 1.02 4.19
N LYS A 55 0.68 -0.22 4.52
CA LYS A 55 1.77 -0.51 5.48
C LYS A 55 2.80 -1.39 4.81
N LEU A 56 4.09 -1.13 5.04
CA LEU A 56 5.13 -2.06 4.59
C LEU A 56 4.97 -3.41 5.29
N THR A 57 5.08 -4.53 4.56
CA THR A 57 5.06 -5.86 5.18
C THR A 57 6.30 -6.13 6.04
N LYS A 58 7.33 -5.28 5.94
CA LYS A 58 8.52 -5.28 6.79
C LYS A 58 8.34 -4.31 7.96
N GLU A 59 7.52 -4.65 8.93
CA GLU A 59 7.79 -4.17 10.28
C GLU A 59 8.95 -5.02 10.83
N GLU A 60 10.19 -4.66 10.48
CA GLU A 60 11.28 -4.89 11.43
C GLU A 60 11.02 -3.95 12.59
N ILE A 61 10.33 -4.47 13.59
CA ILE A 61 10.23 -3.91 14.93
C ILE A 61 11.67 -3.83 15.46
N CYS A 62 12.36 -2.71 15.20
CA CYS A 62 13.57 -2.35 15.94
C CYS A 62 13.12 -1.86 17.32
N LEU A 63 12.88 -2.80 18.24
CA LEU A 63 12.81 -2.49 19.66
C LEU A 63 14.26 -2.39 20.19
N PRO A 64 14.67 -1.27 20.82
CA PRO A 64 15.87 -1.24 21.65
C PRO A 64 15.71 -2.07 22.93
#